data_AF-A0A351L917-F1
#
_entry.id   AF-A0A351L917-F1
#
_cell.length_a   1.000
_cell.length_b   1.000
_cell.length_c   1.000
_cell.angle_alpha   90.00
_cell.angle_beta   90.00
_cell.angle_gamma   90.00
#
_symmetry.space_group_name_H-M   'P 1'
#
loop_
_entity.id
_entity.type
_entity.pdbx_description
1 polymer ?
#
loop_
_entity_poly.entity_id
_entity_poly.type
_entity_poly.pdbx_seq_one_letter_code
_entity_poly.pdbx_strand_id
1 'polypeptide(L)'
;MNNSLPPECILRPATEKDIWTIRKLVLSAKLDPTQLRYSQFWLIECEGKIVACGQLRSFAGAQELGSLVVAKNWRDRGFGSYLTKHLIQQSTQPLYLECLGKKLVQFYTRLGFVPVAWKDLPPSLKWKFGITQFGAKLLPFISVTIMQYRGAAVSDAVLQ
;
A
#
# COMPACT_ATOMS: atom_id res chain seq x y z
N MET A 1 -18.87 5.06 -3.03
CA MET A 1 -17.62 5.08 -3.82
C MET A 1 -17.63 3.86 -4.72
N ASN A 2 -17.56 4.03 -6.05
CA ASN A 2 -17.58 2.91 -6.98
C ASN A 2 -16.45 1.93 -6.65
N ASN A 3 -16.83 0.68 -6.42
CA ASN A 3 -15.94 -0.40 -6.02
C ASN A 3 -15.47 -1.22 -7.22
N SER A 4 -15.62 -0.67 -8.43
CA SER A 4 -15.36 -1.32 -9.70
C SER A 4 -14.30 -0.56 -10.48
N LEU A 5 -13.46 -1.30 -11.21
CA LEU A 5 -12.58 -0.71 -12.22
C LEU A 5 -13.40 -0.29 -13.45
N PRO A 6 -12.92 0.71 -14.20
CA PRO A 6 -13.42 0.98 -15.54
C PRO A 6 -13.34 -0.28 -16.43
N PRO A 7 -14.25 -0.46 -17.40
CA PRO A 7 -14.30 -1.67 -18.23
C PRO A 7 -13.03 -1.91 -19.06
N GLU A 8 -12.30 -0.86 -19.40
CA GLU A 8 -11.01 -0.92 -20.10
C GLU A 8 -9.83 -1.29 -19.19
N CYS A 9 -10.08 -1.43 -17.89
CA CYS A 9 -9.08 -1.71 -16.87
C CYS A 9 -9.30 -3.07 -16.22
N ILE A 10 -8.22 -3.84 -16.06
CA ILE A 10 -8.23 -5.14 -15.39
C ILE A 10 -7.31 -5.13 -14.17
N LEU A 11 -7.70 -5.88 -13.15
CA LEU A 11 -6.83 -6.25 -12.03
C LEU A 11 -6.26 -7.63 -12.30
N ARG A 12 -4.94 -7.79 -12.20
CA ARG A 12 -4.29 -9.10 -12.35
C ARG A 12 -3.04 -9.24 -11.47
N PRO A 13 -2.63 -10.46 -11.11
CA PRO A 13 -1.30 -10.68 -10.56
C PRO A 13 -0.22 -10.28 -11.57
N ALA A 14 0.91 -9.80 -11.07
CA ALA A 14 2.07 -9.54 -11.90
C ALA A 14 2.75 -10.84 -12.34
N THR A 15 3.36 -10.77 -13.52
CA THR A 15 4.19 -11.81 -14.11
C THR A 15 5.65 -11.35 -14.12
N GLU A 16 6.57 -12.27 -14.41
CA GLU A 16 7.99 -11.92 -14.55
C GLU A 16 8.24 -10.82 -15.59
N LYS A 17 7.45 -10.80 -16.68
CA LYS A 17 7.56 -9.79 -17.76
C LYS A 17 7.27 -8.37 -17.27
N ASP A 18 6.54 -8.21 -16.17
CA ASP A 18 6.12 -6.91 -15.65
C ASP A 18 7.20 -6.23 -14.79
N ILE A 19 8.27 -6.94 -14.40
CA ILE A 19 9.20 -6.47 -13.36
C ILE A 19 9.86 -5.12 -13.67
N TRP A 20 10.22 -4.88 -14.92
CA TRP A 20 10.85 -3.60 -15.34
C TRP A 20 9.87 -2.44 -15.30
N THR A 21 8.62 -2.69 -15.68
CA THR A 21 7.54 -1.69 -15.60
C THR A 21 7.21 -1.37 -14.14
N ILE A 22 7.14 -2.39 -13.28
CA ILE A 22 6.95 -2.21 -11.83
C ILE A 22 8.08 -1.36 -11.25
N ARG A 23 9.34 -1.71 -11.51
CA ARG A 23 10.51 -0.96 -11.05
C ARG A 23 10.46 0.50 -11.48
N LYS A 24 10.16 0.76 -12.75
CA LYS A 24 10.03 2.12 -13.30
C LYS A 24 8.94 2.91 -12.59
N LEU A 25 7.77 2.28 -12.36
CA LEU A 25 6.64 2.92 -11.69
C LEU A 25 6.96 3.23 -10.22
N VAL A 26 7.53 2.27 -9.48
CA VAL A 26 7.95 2.44 -8.08
C VAL A 26 9.01 3.53 -7.93
N LEU A 27 10.04 3.52 -8.79
CA LEU A 27 11.09 4.52 -8.78
C LEU A 27 10.56 5.92 -9.10
N SER A 28 9.62 6.03 -10.05
CA SER A 28 8.99 7.31 -10.39
C SER A 28 8.22 7.93 -9.21
N ALA A 29 7.78 7.09 -8.27
CA ALA A 29 7.11 7.51 -7.04
C ALA A 29 8.08 7.77 -5.88
N LYS A 30 9.40 7.66 -6.10
CA LYS A 30 10.45 7.79 -5.08
C LYS A 30 10.26 6.84 -3.90
N LEU A 31 9.70 5.66 -4.15
CA LEU A 31 9.55 4.61 -3.15
C LEU A 31 10.78 3.70 -3.14
N ASP A 32 10.96 2.98 -2.03
CA ASP A 32 12.01 2.00 -1.84
C ASP A 32 12.00 0.96 -2.99
N PRO A 33 13.05 0.91 -3.82
CA PRO A 33 13.15 -0.03 -4.93
C PRO A 33 13.66 -1.42 -4.49
N THR A 34 13.93 -1.64 -3.21
CA THR A 34 14.37 -2.92 -2.69
C THR A 34 13.19 -3.88 -2.48
N GLN A 35 13.48 -5.18 -2.45
CA GLN A 35 12.48 -6.24 -2.25
C GLN A 35 11.29 -6.14 -3.23
N LEU A 36 11.60 -6.09 -4.53
CA LEU A 36 10.60 -6.14 -5.60
C LEU A 36 10.58 -7.56 -6.18
N ARG A 37 9.65 -8.39 -5.69
CA ARG A 37 9.39 -9.74 -6.22
C ARG A 37 8.07 -9.70 -6.97
N TYR A 38 8.08 -9.94 -8.28
CA TYR A 38 6.86 -9.84 -9.10
C TYR A 38 5.70 -10.68 -8.54
N SER A 39 5.98 -11.85 -7.97
CA SER A 39 4.96 -12.74 -7.41
C SER A 39 4.19 -12.17 -6.23
N GLN A 40 4.64 -11.07 -5.64
CA GLN A 40 3.96 -10.36 -4.55
C GLN A 40 3.10 -9.19 -5.03
N PHE A 41 3.14 -8.87 -6.34
CA PHE A 41 2.49 -7.70 -6.91
C PHE A 41 1.14 -8.02 -7.55
N TRP A 42 0.23 -7.07 -7.37
CA TRP A 42 -1.00 -6.91 -8.13
C TRP A 42 -0.92 -5.63 -8.95
N LEU A 43 -1.42 -5.70 -10.18
CA LEU A 43 -1.35 -4.63 -11.17
C LEU A 43 -2.77 -4.25 -11.60
N ILE A 44 -2.97 -2.95 -11.80
CA ILE A 44 -4.09 -2.47 -12.62
C ILE A 44 -3.52 -2.10 -13.97
N GLU A 45 -4.04 -2.75 -15.00
CA GLU A 45 -3.69 -2.52 -16.40
C GLU A 45 -4.89 -1.92 -17.12
N CYS A 46 -4.70 -0.79 -17.79
CA CYS A 46 -5.72 -0.15 -18.62
C CYS A 46 -5.17 0.04 -20.04
N GLU A 47 -5.92 -0.36 -21.05
CA GLU A 47 -5.50 -0.22 -22.47
C GLU A 47 -4.09 -0.77 -22.75
N GLY A 48 -3.75 -1.93 -22.17
CA GLY A 48 -2.43 -2.55 -22.33
C GLY A 48 -1.30 -1.91 -21.53
N LYS A 49 -1.59 -0.94 -20.65
CA LYS A 49 -0.59 -0.20 -19.86
C LYS A 49 -0.79 -0.43 -18.37
N ILE A 50 0.28 -0.73 -17.66
CA ILE A 50 0.26 -0.81 -16.19
C ILE A 50 0.15 0.62 -15.63
N VAL A 51 -0.99 0.92 -15.01
CA VAL A 51 -1.31 2.26 -14.48
C VAL A 51 -1.17 2.33 -12.96
N ALA A 52 -1.29 1.19 -12.28
CA ALA A 52 -1.06 1.10 -10.84
C ALA A 52 -0.46 -0.25 -10.46
N CYS A 53 0.28 -0.27 -9.36
CA CYS A 53 0.81 -1.48 -8.76
C CYS A 53 0.80 -1.39 -7.23
N GLY A 54 0.85 -2.54 -6.57
CA GLY A 54 0.90 -2.66 -5.12
C GLY A 54 1.28 -4.08 -4.76
N GLN A 55 1.96 -4.26 -3.63
CA GLN A 55 2.42 -5.57 -3.20
C GLN A 55 2.04 -5.89 -1.77
N LEU A 56 1.92 -7.18 -1.50
CA LEU A 56 1.74 -7.74 -0.16
C LEU A 56 3.02 -8.51 0.20
N ARG A 57 3.81 -7.95 1.11
CA ARG A 57 5.05 -8.57 1.60
C ARG A 57 4.75 -9.33 2.88
N SER A 58 5.23 -10.57 2.96
CA SER A 58 5.07 -11.40 4.15
C SER A 58 6.33 -11.38 5.01
N PHE A 59 6.13 -11.22 6.31
CA PHE A 59 7.13 -11.31 7.36
C PHE A 59 6.66 -12.33 8.41
N ALA A 60 7.55 -12.75 9.30
CA ALA A 60 7.14 -13.61 10.41
C ALA A 60 6.10 -12.89 11.28
N GLY A 61 4.86 -13.38 11.29
CA GLY A 61 3.75 -12.88 12.10
C GLY A 61 3.13 -11.55 11.62
N ALA A 62 3.47 -11.07 10.42
CA ALA A 62 2.91 -9.83 9.88
C ALA A 62 2.96 -9.79 8.35
N GLN A 63 2.08 -8.99 7.76
CA GLN A 63 2.16 -8.58 6.35
C GLN A 63 2.28 -7.07 6.22
N GLU A 64 2.92 -6.63 5.14
CA GLU A 64 3.09 -5.22 4.79
C GLU A 64 2.45 -4.95 3.43
N LEU A 65 1.59 -3.94 3.37
CA LEU A 65 1.16 -3.31 2.13
C LEU A 65 2.25 -2.34 1.67
N GLY A 66 2.96 -2.73 0.61
CA GLY A 66 4.12 -2.00 0.09
C GLY A 66 3.94 -1.53 -1.35
N SER A 67 4.80 -0.60 -1.76
CA SER A 67 4.93 -0.10 -3.14
C SER A 67 3.62 0.18 -3.87
N LEU A 68 2.63 0.72 -3.15
CA LEU A 68 1.33 1.08 -3.72
C LEU A 68 1.46 2.40 -4.48
N VAL A 69 1.41 2.33 -5.81
CA VAL A 69 1.63 3.46 -6.70
C VAL A 69 0.56 3.51 -7.76
N VAL A 70 0.02 4.71 -8.00
CA VAL A 70 -0.78 5.03 -9.18
C VAL A 70 -0.02 6.04 -10.02
N ALA A 71 0.14 5.76 -11.31
CA ALA A 71 0.77 6.63 -12.29
C ALA A 71 0.11 8.02 -12.25
N LYS A 72 0.92 9.09 -12.33
CA LYS A 72 0.47 10.48 -12.08
C LYS A 72 -0.80 10.86 -12.83
N ASN A 73 -0.88 10.51 -14.12
CA ASN A 73 -2.01 10.86 -15.00
C ASN A 73 -3.27 10.02 -14.75
N TRP A 74 -3.17 8.98 -13.92
CA TRP A 74 -4.25 8.05 -13.57
C TRP A 74 -4.70 8.23 -12.11
N ARG A 75 -4.14 9.18 -11.36
CA ARG A 75 -4.52 9.47 -9.97
C ARG A 75 -5.93 10.07 -9.89
N ASP A 76 -6.47 10.04 -8.68
CA ASP A 76 -7.80 10.59 -8.34
C ASP A 76 -8.98 9.91 -9.07
N ARG A 77 -8.75 8.69 -9.57
CA ARG A 77 -9.75 7.83 -10.24
C ARG A 77 -10.14 6.58 -9.44
N GLY A 78 -9.74 6.50 -8.16
CA GLY A 78 -10.08 5.38 -7.27
C GLY A 78 -9.18 4.14 -7.34
N PHE A 79 -8.22 4.05 -8.27
CA PHE A 79 -7.33 2.88 -8.38
C PHE A 79 -6.55 2.55 -7.11
N GLY A 80 -6.05 3.56 -6.40
CA GLY A 80 -5.32 3.34 -5.15
C GLY A 80 -6.21 2.70 -4.07
N SER A 81 -7.46 3.14 -3.97
CA SER A 81 -8.43 2.58 -3.03
C SER A 81 -8.85 1.16 -3.44
N TYR A 82 -9.09 0.94 -4.73
CA TYR A 82 -9.42 -0.37 -5.28
C TYR A 82 -8.32 -1.39 -4.99
N LEU A 83 -7.08 -1.04 -5.31
CA LEU A 83 -5.93 -1.92 -5.11
C LEU A 83 -5.65 -2.18 -3.62
N THR A 84 -5.73 -1.16 -2.77
CA THR A 84 -5.61 -1.32 -1.31
C THR A 84 -6.66 -2.30 -0.78
N LYS A 85 -7.93 -2.14 -1.17
CA LYS A 85 -9.03 -3.02 -0.72
C LYS A 85 -8.81 -4.46 -1.17
N HIS A 86 -8.40 -4.65 -2.43
CA HIS A 86 -8.07 -5.98 -2.92
C HIS A 86 -6.95 -6.62 -2.09
N LEU A 87 -5.86 -5.89 -1.83
CA LEU A 87 -4.72 -6.42 -1.06
C LEU A 87 -5.05 -6.66 0.42
N ILE A 88 -5.96 -5.88 1.00
CA ILE A 88 -6.54 -6.18 2.32
C ILE A 88 -7.24 -7.54 2.30
N GLN A 89 -8.08 -7.79 1.29
CA GLN A 89 -8.79 -9.08 1.15
C GLN A 89 -7.85 -10.27 0.92
N GLN A 90 -6.69 -10.04 0.31
CA GLN A 90 -5.65 -11.06 0.12
C GLN A 90 -4.76 -11.27 1.36
N SER A 91 -4.83 -10.37 2.36
CA SER A 91 -4.01 -10.48 3.56
C SER A 91 -4.51 -11.60 4.47
N THR A 92 -3.57 -12.39 5.00
CA THR A 92 -3.83 -13.54 5.88
C THR A 92 -3.22 -13.37 7.27
N GLN A 93 -2.51 -12.27 7.49
CA GLN A 93 -1.88 -11.91 8.76
C GLN A 93 -2.14 -10.43 9.07
N PRO A 94 -1.87 -9.96 10.31
CA PRO A 94 -1.96 -8.55 10.64
C PRO A 94 -1.22 -7.68 9.61
N LEU A 95 -1.97 -6.79 8.97
CA LEU A 95 -1.52 -5.98 7.85
C LEU A 95 -1.08 -4.59 8.32
N TYR A 96 0.14 -4.21 7.94
CA TYR A 96 0.74 -2.92 8.26
C TYR A 96 1.13 -2.18 6.99
N LEU A 97 1.38 -0.88 7.12
CA LEU A 97 2.02 -0.09 6.09
C LEU A 97 2.84 1.04 6.70
N GLU A 98 3.80 1.51 5.93
CA GLU A 98 4.51 2.75 6.18
C GLU A 98 4.04 3.79 5.14
N CYS A 99 3.68 4.99 5.60
CA CYS A 99 3.32 6.08 4.69
C CYS A 99 3.93 7.41 5.12
N LEU A 100 4.12 8.29 4.13
CA LEU A 100 4.76 9.60 4.30
C LEU A 100 3.75 10.74 4.20
N GLY A 101 3.63 11.51 5.27
CA GLY A 101 2.85 12.75 5.29
C GLY A 101 1.34 12.58 5.48
N LYS A 102 0.71 13.67 5.93
CA LYS A 102 -0.69 13.69 6.40
C LYS A 102 -1.72 13.26 5.35
N LYS A 103 -1.49 13.55 4.07
CA LYS A 103 -2.42 13.19 2.98
C LYS A 103 -2.55 11.67 2.83
N LEU A 104 -1.44 10.93 2.90
CA LEU A 104 -1.46 9.47 2.82
C LEU A 104 -2.07 8.85 4.08
N VAL A 105 -1.76 9.40 5.26
CA VAL A 105 -2.40 8.97 6.52
C VAL A 105 -3.92 9.10 6.42
N GLN A 106 -4.44 10.23 5.95
CA GLN A 106 -5.89 10.41 5.76
C GLN A 106 -6.46 9.44 4.71
N PHE A 107 -5.73 9.19 3.62
CA PHE A 107 -6.14 8.21 2.61
C PHE A 107 -6.30 6.81 3.19
N TYR A 108 -5.31 6.31 3.92
CA TYR A 108 -5.36 4.98 4.52
C TYR A 108 -6.33 4.90 5.69
N THR A 109 -6.52 5.99 6.44
CA THR A 109 -7.51 6.04 7.54
C THR A 109 -8.93 5.76 7.01
N ARG A 110 -9.30 6.36 5.87
CA ARG A 110 -10.60 6.07 5.22
C ARG A 110 -10.76 4.63 4.74
N LEU A 111 -9.66 3.87 4.67
CA LEU A 111 -9.63 2.46 4.26
C LEU A 111 -9.51 1.50 5.46
N GLY A 112 -9.66 2.00 6.70
CA GLY A 112 -9.64 1.16 7.90
C GLY A 112 -8.25 0.94 8.51
N PHE A 113 -7.25 1.74 8.12
CA PHE A 113 -5.97 1.74 8.80
C PHE A 113 -5.96 2.75 9.96
N VAL A 114 -5.29 2.41 11.05
CA VAL A 114 -5.06 3.31 12.18
C VAL A 114 -3.56 3.48 12.43
N PRO A 115 -3.09 4.68 12.80
CA PRO A 115 -1.70 4.87 13.24
C PRO A 115 -1.37 3.97 14.43
N VAL A 116 -0.17 3.38 14.42
CA VAL A 116 0.34 2.54 15.53
C VAL A 116 1.71 3.02 15.98
N ALA A 117 1.99 2.87 17.28
CA ALA A 117 3.28 3.24 17.83
C ALA A 117 4.34 2.18 17.54
N TRP A 118 5.61 2.61 17.45
CA TRP A 118 6.75 1.73 17.20
C TRP A 118 6.82 0.53 18.15
N LYS A 119 6.51 0.75 19.43
CA LYS A 119 6.54 -0.28 20.48
C LYS A 119 5.61 -1.45 20.18
N ASP A 120 4.47 -1.18 19.52
CA ASP A 120 3.40 -2.13 19.25
C ASP A 120 3.63 -2.94 17.95
N LEU A 121 4.74 -2.68 17.25
CA LEU A 121 5.07 -3.40 16.02
C LEU A 121 5.63 -4.79 16.28
N PRO A 122 5.29 -5.77 15.43
CA PRO A 122 5.96 -7.06 15.37
C PRO A 122 7.48 -6.89 15.23
N PRO A 123 8.31 -7.69 15.93
CA PRO A 123 9.77 -7.60 15.84
C PRO A 123 10.31 -7.68 14.41
N SER A 124 9.67 -8.50 13.56
CA SER A 124 10.03 -8.68 12.14
C SER A 124 9.89 -7.38 11.32
N LEU A 125 8.93 -6.52 11.65
CA LEU A 125 8.73 -5.22 11.00
C LEU A 125 9.63 -4.13 11.57
N LYS A 126 10.01 -4.20 12.86
CA LYS A 126 10.92 -3.22 13.49
C LYS A 126 12.27 -3.16 12.79
N TRP A 127 12.79 -4.30 12.32
CA TRP A 127 14.05 -4.31 11.56
C TRP A 127 13.93 -3.54 10.25
N LYS A 128 12.85 -3.77 9.51
CA LYS A 128 12.63 -3.15 8.20
C LYS A 128 12.34 -1.65 8.31
N PHE A 129 11.32 -1.29 9.08
CA PHE A 129 10.94 0.11 9.26
C PHE A 129 11.98 0.91 10.03
N GLY A 130 12.93 0.23 10.69
CA GLY A 130 13.99 0.88 11.45
C GLY A 130 14.92 1.62 10.51
N ILE A 131 15.29 0.98 9.40
CA ILE A 131 16.13 1.57 8.36
C ILE A 131 15.46 2.85 7.80
N THR A 132 14.16 2.80 7.51
CA THR A 132 13.42 3.96 7.00
C THR A 132 13.28 5.07 8.04
N GLN A 133 12.95 4.75 9.30
CA GLN A 133 12.82 5.76 10.36
C GLN A 133 14.15 6.43 10.72
N PHE A 134 15.25 5.67 10.78
CA PHE A 134 16.57 6.26 11.04
C PHE A 134 17.03 7.15 9.89
N GLY A 135 16.70 6.81 8.63
CA GLY A 135 16.90 7.69 7.48
C GLY A 135 16.04 8.96 7.52
N ALA A 136 14.76 8.85 7.91
CA ALA A 136 13.84 9.99 8.03
C ALA A 136 14.20 10.94 9.18
N LYS A 137 14.81 10.46 10.27
CA LYS A 137 15.31 11.31 11.37
C LYS A 137 16.35 12.33 10.93
N LEU A 138 17.02 12.11 9.80
CA LEU A 138 17.96 13.07 9.20
C LEU A 138 17.26 14.20 8.42
N LEU A 139 15.95 14.11 8.20
CA LEU A 139 15.16 15.06 7.42
C LEU A 139 13.87 15.42 8.18
N PRO A 140 13.88 16.47 9.03
CA PRO A 140 12.79 16.79 9.96
C PRO A 140 11.45 17.14 9.30
N PHE A 141 11.42 17.31 7.97
CA PHE A 141 10.20 17.56 7.18
C PHE A 141 9.48 16.28 6.72
N ILE A 142 10.05 15.09 6.96
CA ILE A 142 9.46 13.80 6.55
C ILE A 142 8.80 13.15 7.77
N SER A 143 7.47 13.28 7.88
CA SER A 143 6.69 12.53 8.87
C SER A 143 6.34 11.15 8.35
N VAL A 144 7.11 10.15 8.76
CA VAL A 144 6.79 8.72 8.60
C VAL A 144 5.71 8.33 9.62
N THR A 145 4.62 7.72 9.16
CA THR A 145 3.61 7.12 10.03
C THR A 145 3.43 5.65 9.66
N ILE A 146 3.51 4.80 10.68
CA ILE A 146 3.23 3.36 10.54
C ILE A 146 1.77 3.15 10.92
N MET A 147 1.05 2.42 10.09
CA MET A 147 -0.38 2.17 10.27
C MET A 147 -0.67 0.68 10.23
N GLN A 148 -1.68 0.25 10.96
CA GLN A 148 -2.19 -1.11 10.99
C GLN A 148 -3.63 -1.14 10.49
N TYR A 149 -3.97 -2.10 9.64
CA TYR A 149 -5.36 -2.34 9.27
C TYR A 149 -6.13 -2.94 10.45
N ARG A 150 -7.26 -2.32 10.82
CA ARG A 150 -8.16 -2.81 11.88
C ARG A 150 -9.61 -2.96 11.40
N GLY A 151 -9.84 -2.87 10.10
CA GLY A 151 -11.19 -2.78 9.53
C GLY A 151 -11.72 -1.35 9.52
N ALA A 152 -12.70 -1.10 8.66
CA ALA A 152 -13.55 0.06 8.84
C ALA A 152 -14.35 -0.19 10.12
N ALA A 153 -14.33 0.74 11.08
CA ALA A 153 -15.30 0.72 12.15
C ALA A 153 -16.68 0.65 11.49
N VAL A 154 -17.40 -0.45 11.68
CA VAL A 154 -18.84 -0.47 11.45
C VAL A 154 -19.36 0.60 12.42
N SER A 155 -19.77 1.75 11.89
CA SER A 155 -20.58 2.66 12.68
C SER A 155 -21.90 1.92 12.94
N ASP A 156 -21.95 1.18 14.04
CA ASP A 156 -23.20 0.75 14.67
C ASP A 156 -23.91 2.02 15.14
N ALA A 157 -24.58 2.66 14.20
CA ALA A 157 -25.41 3.82 14.41
C ALA A 157 -26.70 3.66 13.59
N VAL A 158 -27.36 2.50 13.71
CA VAL A 158 -28.81 2.37 13.53
C VAL A 158 -29.25 1.17 14.37
N LEU A 159 -29.81 1.44 15.54
CA LEU A 159 -31.06 0.86 16.05
C LEU A 159 -31.48 1.72 17.25
N GLN A 160 -32.22 2.80 16.93
CA GLN A 160 -33.35 3.22 17.76
C GLN A 160 -34.49 2.24 17.52
#